data_AF-A0A7T7BN46-F1
#
_entry.id   AF-A0A7T7BN46-F1
#
_cell.length_a   1.000
_cell.length_b   1.000
_cell.length_c   1.000
_cell.angle_alpha   90.00
_cell.angle_beta   90.00
_cell.angle_gamma   90.00
#
_symmetry.space_group_name_H-M   'P 1'
#
loop_
_entity.id
_entity.type
_entity.pdbx_description
1 polymer ?
#
loop_
_entity_poly.entity_id
_entity_poly.type
_entity_poly.pdbx_seq_one_letter_code
_entity_poly.pdbx_strand_id
1 'polypeptide(L)'
;MRTLADRITTKWVPILTALSPDLGCYVSEADPQQPDWKQTFYGRNYNSLYTVKKNNDPLQTFHPPTAVGSEDWQVEAGGRLCPVTGMD
;
A
#
# COMPACT_ATOMS: atom_id res chain seq x y z
N MET A 1 7.64 -11.18 17.18
CA MET A 1 6.65 -11.04 16.08
C MET A 1 7.16 -10.12 14.97
N ARG A 2 7.60 -8.88 15.25
CA ARG A 2 8.20 -7.97 14.22
C ARG A 2 9.30 -8.62 13.37
N THR A 3 10.24 -9.32 14.00
CA THR A 3 11.40 -9.94 13.34
C THR A 3 11.07 -10.97 12.24
N LEU A 4 9.88 -11.59 12.25
CA LEU A 4 9.43 -12.49 11.19
C LEU A 4 8.80 -11.72 10.03
N ALA A 5 7.96 -10.72 10.33
CA ALA A 5 7.38 -9.84 9.31
C ALA A 5 8.46 -9.09 8.55
N ASP A 6 9.47 -8.56 9.25
CA ASP A 6 10.60 -7.86 8.62
C ASP A 6 11.36 -8.76 7.64
N ARG A 7 11.46 -10.07 7.91
CA ARG A 7 12.11 -11.03 7.00
C ARG A 7 11.29 -11.28 5.74
N ILE A 8 9.97 -11.20 5.81
CA ILE A 8 9.11 -11.27 4.62
C ILE A 8 9.48 -10.09 3.71
N THR A 9 9.41 -8.87 4.25
CA THR A 9 9.65 -7.63 3.51
C THR A 9 11.07 -7.48 2.98
N THR A 10 12.08 -7.83 3.80
CA THR A 10 13.49 -7.54 3.48
C THR A 10 14.23 -8.69 2.81
N LYS A 11 13.70 -9.93 2.85
CA LYS A 11 14.37 -11.10 2.28
C LYS A 11 13.48 -11.89 1.33
N TRP A 12 12.29 -12.30 1.75
CA TRP A 12 11.50 -13.27 0.97
C TRP A 12 10.80 -12.63 -0.21
N VAL A 13 10.11 -11.50 -0.02
CA VAL A 13 9.47 -10.79 -1.12
C VAL A 13 10.51 -10.32 -2.16
N PRO A 14 11.66 -9.74 -1.79
CA PRO A 14 12.69 -9.40 -2.77
C PRO A 14 13.19 -10.59 -3.61
N ILE A 15 13.33 -11.79 -3.01
CA ILE A 15 13.69 -13.00 -3.76
C ILE A 15 12.58 -13.36 -4.76
N LEU A 16 11.31 -13.30 -4.36
CA LEU A 16 10.18 -13.58 -5.25
C LEU A 16 10.09 -12.56 -6.39
N THR A 17 10.25 -11.27 -6.09
CA THR A 17 10.27 -10.20 -7.10
C THR A 17 11.41 -10.39 -8.09
N ALA A 18 12.60 -10.79 -7.64
CA ALA A 18 13.74 -11.04 -8.53
C ALA A 18 13.50 -12.19 -9.53
N LEU A 19 12.64 -13.16 -9.20
CA LEU A 19 12.26 -14.24 -10.11
C LEU A 19 11.27 -13.78 -11.19
N SER A 20 10.55 -12.67 -10.99
CA SER A 20 9.52 -12.17 -11.89
C SER A 20 9.33 -10.65 -11.71
N PRO A 21 10.28 -9.84 -12.18
CA PRO A 21 10.33 -8.40 -11.85
C PRO A 21 9.17 -7.59 -12.41
N ASP A 22 8.52 -8.08 -13.47
CA ASP A 22 7.40 -7.39 -14.13
C ASP A 22 6.02 -7.83 -13.61
N LEU A 23 5.97 -8.80 -12.67
CA LEU A 23 4.72 -9.30 -12.10
C LEU A 23 4.35 -8.54 -10.82
N GLY A 24 3.07 -8.67 -10.44
CA GLY A 24 2.53 -8.12 -9.20
C GLY A 24 2.37 -9.16 -8.10
N CYS A 25 1.63 -8.79 -7.07
CA CYS A 25 1.24 -9.64 -5.95
C CYS A 25 -0.27 -9.56 -5.72
N TYR A 26 -0.86 -10.67 -5.31
CA TYR A 26 -2.26 -10.75 -4.95
C TYR A 26 -2.51 -10.08 -3.60
N VAL A 27 -3.16 -8.91 -3.63
CA VAL A 27 -3.30 -8.03 -2.45
C VAL A 27 -3.92 -8.68 -1.21
N SER A 28 -4.82 -9.65 -1.37
CA SER A 28 -5.49 -10.31 -0.23
C SER A 28 -4.57 -11.24 0.57
N GLU A 29 -3.40 -11.60 0.03
CA GLU A 29 -2.40 -12.48 0.66
C GLU A 29 -1.01 -11.84 0.71
N ALA A 30 -0.95 -10.52 0.53
CA ALA A 30 0.30 -9.79 0.37
C ALA A 30 0.95 -9.36 1.70
N ASP A 31 2.23 -8.96 1.61
CA ASP A 31 2.94 -8.31 2.70
C ASP A 31 2.36 -6.90 2.94
N PRO A 32 1.78 -6.62 4.13
CA PRO A 32 1.25 -5.28 4.43
C PRO A 32 2.35 -4.20 4.51
N GLN A 33 3.62 -4.57 4.54
CA GLN A 33 4.77 -3.66 4.58
C GLN A 33 5.42 -3.43 3.20
N GLN A 34 4.82 -3.93 2.11
CA GLN A 34 5.38 -3.82 0.75
C GLN A 34 5.65 -2.34 0.39
N PRO A 35 6.91 -1.92 0.16
CA PRO A 35 7.23 -0.51 -0.07
C PRO A 35 6.62 0.07 -1.34
N ASP A 36 6.60 -0.70 -2.43
CA ASP A 36 6.08 -0.34 -3.75
C ASP A 36 4.65 -0.87 -4.00
N TRP A 37 3.88 -1.09 -2.92
CA TRP A 37 2.55 -1.73 -2.93
C TRP A 37 1.60 -1.22 -4.03
N LYS A 38 1.65 0.07 -4.38
CA LYS A 38 0.82 0.65 -5.45
C LYS A 38 1.06 -0.06 -6.78
N GLN A 39 2.32 -0.21 -7.15
CA GLN A 39 2.72 -0.90 -8.37
C GLN A 39 2.55 -2.40 -8.22
N THR A 40 2.96 -2.97 -7.09
CA THR A 40 2.92 -4.43 -6.88
C THR A 40 1.49 -4.97 -6.88
N PHE A 41 0.53 -4.28 -6.25
CA PHE A 41 -0.83 -4.81 -6.04
C PHE A 41 -1.82 -4.37 -7.12
N TYR A 42 -1.66 -3.16 -7.66
CA TYR A 42 -2.62 -2.58 -8.60
C TYR A 42 -2.00 -2.23 -9.96
N GLY A 43 -0.69 -2.04 -10.01
CA GLY A 43 0.07 -1.74 -11.24
C GLY A 43 -0.53 -0.58 -12.03
N ARG A 44 -0.63 -0.77 -13.35
CA ARG A 44 -1.20 0.21 -14.29
C ARG A 44 -2.62 0.68 -13.97
N ASN A 45 -3.37 -0.05 -13.14
CA ASN A 45 -4.75 0.30 -12.79
C ASN A 45 -4.83 1.30 -11.63
N TYR A 46 -3.73 1.54 -10.92
CA TYR A 46 -3.74 2.35 -9.69
C TYR A 46 -4.40 3.72 -9.87
N ASN A 47 -3.97 4.48 -10.88
CA ASN A 47 -4.49 5.84 -11.11
C ASN A 47 -5.99 5.87 -11.43
N SER A 48 -6.48 4.88 -12.19
CA SER A 48 -7.91 4.75 -12.49
C SER A 48 -8.70 4.42 -11.24
N LEU A 49 -8.21 3.50 -10.41
CA LEU A 49 -8.83 3.14 -9.15
C LEU A 49 -8.82 4.31 -8.16
N TYR A 50 -7.72 5.07 -8.10
CA TYR A 50 -7.61 6.26 -7.27
C TYR A 50 -8.64 7.32 -7.65
N THR A 51 -8.87 7.53 -8.95
CA THR A 51 -9.93 8.42 -9.44
C THR A 51 -11.32 7.95 -8.98
N VAL A 52 -11.61 6.65 -9.12
CA VAL A 52 -12.88 6.06 -8.64
C VAL A 52 -13.02 6.23 -7.12
N LYS A 53 -11.93 6.02 -6.37
CA LYS A 53 -11.90 6.18 -4.92
C LYS A 53 -12.22 7.62 -4.51
N LYS A 54 -11.57 8.63 -5.12
CA LYS A 54 -11.85 10.04 -4.82
C LYS A 54 -13.29 10.44 -5.17
N ASN A 55 -13.86 9.86 -6.23
CA ASN A 55 -15.25 10.14 -6.61
C ASN A 55 -16.27 9.53 -5.63
N ASN A 56 -16.02 8.32 -5.13
CA ASN A 56 -16.97 7.61 -4.27
C ASN A 56 -16.75 7.86 -2.77
N ASP A 57 -15.53 8.19 -2.36
CA ASP A 57 -15.16 8.53 -0.98
C ASP A 57 -14.32 9.81 -0.96
N PRO A 58 -14.92 10.96 -1.30
CA PRO A 58 -14.21 12.24 -1.38
C PRO A 58 -13.69 12.73 -0.03
N LEU A 59 -14.31 12.29 1.07
CA LEU A 59 -13.87 12.59 2.43
C LEU A 59 -12.80 11.62 2.95
N GLN A 60 -12.42 10.61 2.14
CA GLN A 60 -11.43 9.58 2.47
C GLN A 60 -11.73 8.86 3.79
N THR A 61 -13.01 8.57 4.04
CA THR A 61 -13.49 7.89 5.25
C THR A 61 -12.90 6.49 5.40
N PHE A 62 -12.64 5.79 4.29
CA PHE A 62 -12.11 4.43 4.30
C PHE A 62 -10.62 4.40 3.91
N HIS A 63 -9.74 4.03 4.83
CA HIS A 63 -8.27 4.10 4.63
C HIS A 63 -7.49 2.86 5.12
N PRO A 64 -7.80 1.63 4.67
CA PRO A 64 -7.01 0.45 5.07
C PRO A 64 -5.53 0.58 4.62
N PRO A 65 -4.56 0.01 5.36
CA PRO A 65 -3.17 -0.04 4.90
C PRO A 65 -3.05 -0.65 3.50
N THR A 66 -2.26 -0.04 2.61
CA THR A 66 -2.03 -0.49 1.22
C THR A 66 -3.27 -0.53 0.32
N ALA A 67 -4.38 0.03 0.77
CA ALA A 67 -5.55 0.23 -0.09
C ALA A 67 -5.33 1.43 -1.03
N VAL A 68 -6.06 1.44 -2.14
CA VAL A 68 -6.07 2.58 -3.07
C VAL A 68 -6.41 3.88 -2.33
N GLY A 69 -5.51 4.86 -2.44
CA GLY A 69 -5.62 6.15 -1.77
C GLY A 69 -5.23 6.15 -0.29
N SER A 70 -4.67 5.05 0.23
CA SER A 70 -4.20 5.01 1.63
C SER A 70 -2.95 5.87 1.88
N GLU A 71 -2.16 6.19 0.86
CA GLU A 71 -0.98 7.07 0.95
C GLU A 71 -1.32 8.52 1.30
N ASP A 72 -2.59 8.89 1.17
CA ASP A 72 -3.13 10.18 1.56
C ASP A 72 -3.08 10.36 3.10
N TRP A 73 -2.93 9.26 3.85
CA TRP A 73 -2.88 9.26 5.31
C TRP A 73 -1.61 8.59 5.82
N GLN A 74 -1.13 9.04 6.97
CA GLN A 74 -0.01 8.47 7.69
C GLN A 74 -0.39 8.15 9.13
N VAL A 75 0.17 7.06 9.66
CA VAL A 75 0.02 6.70 11.07
C VAL A 75 1.18 7.32 11.84
N GLU A 76 0.86 8.27 12.72
CA GLU A 76 1.83 8.93 13.58
C GLU A 76 2.27 8.06 14.76
N ALA A 77 3.29 8.53 15.48
CA ALA A 77 3.67 7.97 16.76
C ALA A 77 2.46 7.92 17.71
N GLY A 78 2.16 6.74 18.25
CA GLY A 78 0.97 6.50 19.08
C GLY A 78 -0.25 5.96 18.32
N GLY A 79 -0.16 5.75 17.01
CA GLY A 79 -1.17 5.05 16.23
C GLY A 79 -2.30 5.94 15.69
N ARG A 80 -2.19 7.26 15.85
CA ARG A 80 -3.16 8.21 15.27
C ARG A 80 -3.00 8.26 13.76
N LEU A 81 -4.11 8.22 13.04
CA LEU A 81 -4.14 8.48 11.60
C LEU A 81 -4.28 9.98 11.34
N CYS A 82 -3.38 10.54 10.53
CA CYS A 82 -3.35 11.95 10.15
C CYS A 82 -3.20 12.07 8.63
N PRO A 83 -3.75 13.12 7.99
CA PRO A 83 -3.45 13.41 6.59
C PRO A 83 -1.96 13.65 6.39
N VAL A 84 -1.41 13.24 5.25
CA VAL A 84 -0.06 13.65 4.84
C VAL A 84 -0.10 15.15 4.50
N THR A 85 0.84 15.93 5.04
CA THR A 85 0.91 17.39 4.86
C THR A 85 1.02 17.79 3.38
N GLY A 86 0.28 18.83 2.95
CA GLY A 86 0.25 19.32 1.56
C GLY A 86 -0.96 18.87 0.73
N MET A 87 -2.03 18.43 1.41
CA MET A 87 -3.36 18.29 0.80
C MET A 87 -4.09 19.62 0.85
N ASP A 88 -3.80 20.44 -0.14
CA ASP A 88 -4.52 21.69 -0.43
C ASP A 88 -5.48 21.45 -1.60
#